data_AF-A0A183GAK5-F1
#
_entry.id   AF-A0A183GAK5-F1
#
_cell.length_a   1.000
_cell.length_b   1.000
_cell.length_c   1.000
_cell.angle_alpha   90.00
_cell.angle_beta   90.00
_cell.angle_gamma   90.00
#
_symmetry.space_group_name_H-M   'P 1'
#
loop_
_entity.id
_entity.type
_entity.pdbx_description
1 polymer ?
#
loop_
_entity_poly.entity_id
_entity_poly.type
_entity_poly.pdbx_seq_one_letter_code
_entity_poly.pdbx_strand_id
1 'polypeptide(L)'
;LWFDYAYGNLLKVDGFGNILVGMHGFKFLKTSEIEEIYPNKFLQLSESRVFVLNTLFNLPETHLLAHLIDFFDSHPNYTALEDKTGVRGGDVLMSYKSIFYDCRSALDWVHLEMMIIDGGVHSRGRQSISIDIIDFSVDVVQAP
;
A
#
# COMPACT_ATOMS: atom_id res chain seq x y z
N LEU A 1 6.70 -2.57 6.91
CA LEU A 1 6.28 -1.42 6.08
C LEU A 1 4.90 -0.95 6.55
N TRP A 2 4.59 0.34 6.52
CA TRP A 2 3.28 0.84 6.95
C TRP A 2 2.48 1.34 5.74
N PHE A 3 1.18 1.08 5.73
CA PHE A 3 0.24 1.72 4.81
C PHE A 3 -0.64 2.71 5.58
N ASP A 4 -0.59 3.99 5.22
CA ASP A 4 -1.45 5.03 5.80
C ASP A 4 -2.79 5.08 5.06
N TYR A 5 -3.85 4.65 5.73
CA TYR A 5 -5.21 4.66 5.19
C TYR A 5 -5.71 6.05 4.81
N ALA A 6 -5.18 7.10 5.44
CA ALA A 6 -5.67 8.46 5.23
C ALA A 6 -5.22 9.00 3.86
N TYR A 7 -3.95 8.79 3.50
CA TYR A 7 -3.34 9.41 2.32
C TYR A 7 -2.81 8.40 1.30
N GLY A 8 -3.04 7.11 1.50
CA GLY A 8 -2.65 6.07 0.54
C GLY A 8 -1.13 5.89 0.41
N ASN A 9 -0.35 6.27 1.42
CA ASN A 9 1.10 6.22 1.34
C ASN A 9 1.65 4.94 1.95
N LEU A 10 2.63 4.34 1.27
CA LEU A 10 3.50 3.32 1.80
C LEU A 10 4.71 3.97 2.47
N LEU A 11 4.87 3.75 3.76
CA LEU A 11 5.85 4.41 4.62
C LEU A 11 6.82 3.39 5.21
N LYS A 12 8.11 3.60 4.95
CA LYS A 12 9.18 2.98 5.73
C LYS A 12 9.41 3.83 6.97
N VAL A 13 9.19 3.25 8.13
CA VAL A 13 9.36 3.93 9.42
C VAL A 13 10.38 3.20 10.29
N ASP A 14 11.00 3.92 11.21
CA ASP A 14 11.83 3.34 12.27
C ASP A 14 10.99 2.82 13.45
N GLY A 15 11.66 2.29 14.48
CA GLY A 15 11.00 1.76 15.69
C GLY A 15 10.29 2.81 16.55
N PHE A 16 10.50 4.11 16.29
CA PHE A 16 9.83 5.20 17.00
C PHE A 16 8.65 5.78 16.20
N GLY A 17 8.54 5.48 14.90
CA GLY A 17 7.51 6.03 14.01
C GLY A 17 7.99 7.19 13.15
N ASN A 18 9.30 7.45 13.10
CA ASN A 18 9.85 8.44 12.17
C ASN A 18 9.85 7.86 10.75
N ILE A 19 9.39 8.65 9.79
CA ILE A 19 9.30 8.28 8.38
C ILE A 19 10.68 8.46 7.74
N LEU A 20 11.25 7.36 7.29
CA LEU A 20 12.53 7.31 6.58
C LEU A 20 12.34 7.55 5.09
N VAL A 21 11.32 6.91 4.50
CA VAL A 21 10.98 6.99 3.07
C VAL A 21 9.47 6.82 2.91
N GLY A 22 8.88 7.53 1.96
CA GLY A 22 7.46 7.40 1.61
C GLY A 22 7.27 7.21 0.11
N MET A 23 6.24 6.47 -0.26
CA MET A 23 5.84 6.24 -1.65
C MET A 23 4.31 6.36 -1.77
N HIS A 24 3.85 6.99 -2.85
CA HIS A 24 2.45 7.09 -3.23
C HIS A 24 2.29 6.50 -4.63
N GLY A 25 1.54 5.41 -4.78
CA GLY A 25 1.60 4.61 -6.01
C GLY A 25 3.03 4.11 -6.26
N PHE A 26 3.63 4.44 -7.41
CA PHE A 26 5.08 4.23 -7.66
C PHE A 26 5.94 5.48 -7.49
N LYS A 27 5.34 6.60 -7.09
CA LYS A 27 6.05 7.85 -6.89
C LYS A 27 6.69 7.88 -5.52
N PHE A 28 8.03 7.95 -5.46
CA PHE A 28 8.74 8.30 -4.24
C PHE A 28 8.42 9.73 -3.83
N LEU A 29 8.04 9.91 -2.57
CA LEU A 29 7.76 11.22 -1.99
C LEU A 29 9.07 11.92 -1.62
N LYS A 30 9.19 13.19 -2.01
CA LYS A 30 10.28 14.05 -1.55
C LYS A 30 10.11 14.35 -0.07
N THR A 31 11.21 14.67 0.61
CA THR A 31 11.19 15.07 2.03
C THR A 31 10.22 16.22 2.30
N SER A 32 10.11 17.20 1.39
CA SER A 32 9.17 18.31 1.51
C SER A 32 7.70 17.87 1.42
N GLU A 33 7.39 16.87 0.58
CA GLU A 33 6.04 16.32 0.46
C GLU A 33 5.69 15.50 1.72
N ILE A 34 6.66 14.75 2.24
CA ILE A 34 6.49 14.03 3.52
C ILE A 34 6.24 15.03 4.65
N GLU A 35 6.98 16.13 4.75
CA GLU A 35 6.80 17.13 5.81
C GLU A 35 5.46 17.88 5.72
N GLU A 36 4.93 18.09 4.51
CA GLU A 36 3.60 18.68 4.29
C GLU A 36 2.48 17.75 4.78
N ILE A 37 2.59 16.45 4.51
CA ILE A 37 1.57 15.45 4.84
C ILE A 37 1.71 14.98 6.30
N TYR A 38 2.96 14.84 6.78
CA TYR A 38 3.35 14.30 8.06
C TYR A 38 4.25 15.31 8.81
N PRO A 39 3.65 16.21 9.61
CA PRO A 39 4.42 17.15 10.41
C PRO A 39 5.47 16.42 11.27
N ASN A 40 6.69 16.97 11.33
CA ASN A 40 7.86 16.37 11.98
C ASN A 40 8.36 15.04 11.37
N LYS A 41 7.88 14.65 10.19
CA LYS A 41 8.19 13.34 9.56
C LYS A 41 7.87 12.17 10.49
N PHE A 42 6.78 12.30 11.25
CA PHE A 42 6.38 11.33 12.25
C PHE A 42 4.95 10.87 12.00
N LEU A 43 4.71 9.57 12.16
CA LEU A 43 3.37 9.01 12.17
C LEU A 43 3.20 8.13 13.41
N GLN A 44 2.17 8.44 14.20
CA GLN A 44 1.81 7.60 15.34
C GLN A 44 1.17 6.30 14.85
N LEU A 45 1.64 5.16 15.37
CA LEU A 45 1.00 3.88 15.10
C LEU A 45 -0.41 3.85 15.73
N SER A 46 -1.42 3.72 14.89
CA SER A 46 -2.81 3.53 15.30
C SER A 46 -3.51 2.61 14.30
N GLU A 47 -4.20 1.59 14.79
CA GLU A 47 -4.96 0.65 13.96
C GLU A 47 -6.02 1.34 13.08
N SER A 48 -6.53 2.49 13.53
CA SER A 48 -7.51 3.29 12.80
C SER A 48 -6.95 3.95 11.53
N ARG A 49 -5.62 4.13 11.47
CA ARG A 49 -4.92 4.91 10.45
C ARG A 49 -3.85 4.14 9.70
N VAL A 50 -3.20 3.18 10.34
CA VAL A 50 -2.05 2.47 9.80
C VAL A 50 -2.34 0.98 9.71
N PHE A 51 -2.07 0.40 8.55
CA PHE A 51 -1.85 -1.04 8.43
C PHE A 51 -0.36 -1.36 8.46
N VAL A 52 0.01 -2.41 9.20
CA VAL A 52 1.39 -2.84 9.32
C VAL A 52 1.62 -4.09 8.47
N LEU A 53 2.37 -3.92 7.38
CA LEU A 53 2.78 -4.95 6.43
C LEU A 53 4.15 -5.51 6.89
N ASN A 54 4.13 -6.52 7.77
CA ASN A 54 5.34 -7.06 8.42
C ASN A 54 5.76 -8.45 7.97
N THR A 55 4.92 -9.14 7.20
CA THR A 55 5.23 -10.52 6.77
C THR A 55 5.61 -10.54 5.29
N LEU A 56 6.43 -11.51 4.87
CA LEU A 56 6.74 -11.72 3.46
C LEU A 56 5.49 -12.02 2.61
N PHE A 57 4.42 -12.53 3.24
CA PHE A 57 3.12 -12.74 2.59
C PHE A 57 2.42 -11.43 2.23
N ASN A 58 2.80 -10.31 2.83
CA ASN A 58 2.26 -8.99 2.48
C ASN A 58 2.95 -8.37 1.25
N LEU A 59 3.99 -9.00 0.68
CA LEU A 59 4.68 -8.45 -0.50
C LEU A 59 3.75 -8.32 -1.73
N PRO A 60 2.97 -9.34 -2.13
CA PRO A 60 2.03 -9.21 -3.24
C PRO A 60 0.94 -8.18 -2.96
N GLU A 61 0.44 -8.12 -1.72
CA GLU A 61 -0.55 -7.14 -1.26
C GLU A 61 -0.01 -5.71 -1.37
N THR A 62 1.21 -5.47 -0.89
CA THR A 62 1.90 -4.16 -0.98
C THR A 62 2.04 -3.71 -2.44
N HIS A 63 2.48 -4.62 -3.31
CA HIS A 63 2.66 -4.33 -4.73
C HIS A 63 1.34 -4.04 -5.45
N LEU A 64 0.29 -4.80 -5.12
CA LEU A 64 -1.05 -4.58 -5.68
C LEU A 64 -1.63 -3.23 -5.22
N LEU A 65 -1.48 -2.88 -3.94
CA LEU A 65 -1.91 -1.59 -3.41
C LEU A 65 -1.21 -0.42 -4.12
N ALA A 66 0.11 -0.51 -4.33
CA ALA A 66 0.85 0.50 -5.09
C ALA A 66 0.33 0.65 -6.53
N HIS A 67 0.05 -0.46 -7.22
CA HIS A 67 -0.54 -0.45 -8.56
C HIS A 67 -1.93 0.19 -8.58
N LEU A 68 -2.79 -0.13 -7.62
CA LEU A 68 -4.15 0.41 -7.57
C LEU A 68 -4.13 1.92 -7.35
N ILE A 69 -3.30 2.40 -6.42
CA ILE A 69 -3.17 3.83 -6.13
C ILE A 69 -2.64 4.57 -7.36
N ASP A 70 -1.54 4.08 -7.95
CA ASP A 70 -0.96 4.66 -9.16
C ASP A 70 -1.96 4.69 -10.33
N PHE A 71 -2.74 3.61 -10.51
CA PHE A 71 -3.79 3.55 -11.52
C PHE A 71 -4.87 4.60 -11.26
N PHE A 72 -5.43 4.67 -10.05
CA PHE A 72 -6.52 5.59 -9.75
C PHE A 72 -6.09 7.06 -9.80
N ASP A 73 -4.86 7.38 -9.40
CA ASP A 73 -4.36 8.76 -9.44
C ASP A 73 -4.00 9.22 -10.86
N SER A 74 -3.59 8.30 -11.74
CA SER A 74 -3.16 8.62 -13.10
C SER A 74 -4.26 8.47 -14.17
N HIS A 75 -5.35 7.75 -13.86
CA HIS A 75 -6.38 7.49 -14.86
C HIS A 75 -7.19 8.77 -15.18
N PRO A 76 -7.44 9.08 -16.46
CA PRO A 76 -8.19 10.28 -16.86
C PRO A 76 -9.62 10.39 -16.33
N ASN A 77 -10.23 9.26 -15.94
CA ASN A 77 -11.61 9.21 -15.44
C ASN A 77 -11.71 9.47 -13.93
N TYR A 78 -10.58 9.60 -13.24
CA TYR A 78 -10.54 9.85 -11.81
C TYR A 78 -9.80 11.17 -11.54
N THR A 79 -10.24 11.87 -10.49
CA THR A 79 -9.61 13.10 -10.02
C THR A 79 -9.31 12.99 -8.54
N ALA A 80 -8.10 13.33 -8.12
CA ALA A 80 -7.73 13.38 -6.71
C ALA A 80 -8.63 14.35 -5.93
N LEU A 81 -8.97 14.00 -4.69
CA LEU A 81 -9.73 14.86 -3.79
C LEU A 81 -8.87 16.03 -3.30
N GLU A 82 -9.50 17.17 -2.99
CA GLU A 82 -8.80 18.37 -2.49
C GLU A 82 -8.06 18.11 -1.18
N ASP A 83 -8.61 17.24 -0.32
CA ASP A 83 -8.01 16.85 0.95
C ASP A 83 -6.96 15.73 0.83
N LYS A 84 -6.70 15.26 -0.39
CA LYS A 84 -5.75 14.19 -0.74
C LYS A 84 -6.06 12.84 -0.07
N THR A 85 -7.32 12.58 0.31
CA THR A 85 -7.70 11.32 1.00
C THR A 85 -8.19 10.21 0.09
N GLY A 86 -8.18 10.45 -1.22
CA GLY A 86 -8.64 9.50 -2.23
C GLY A 86 -8.90 10.17 -3.56
N VAL A 87 -9.76 9.52 -4.36
CA VAL A 87 -10.13 9.95 -5.71
C VAL A 87 -11.64 10.00 -5.89
N ARG A 88 -12.08 10.72 -6.92
CA ARG A 88 -13.47 10.77 -7.39
C ARG A 88 -13.54 10.29 -8.84
N GLY A 89 -14.49 9.41 -9.14
CA GLY A 89 -14.85 9.00 -10.50
C GLY A 89 -16.34 9.24 -10.74
N GLY A 90 -16.67 10.29 -11.49
CA GLY A 90 -18.07 10.74 -11.62
C GLY A 90 -18.66 11.12 -10.25
N ASP A 91 -19.76 10.47 -9.88
CA ASP A 91 -20.46 10.71 -8.61
C ASP A 91 -19.92 9.88 -7.44
N VAL A 92 -18.98 8.96 -7.69
CA VAL A 92 -18.43 8.05 -6.68
C VAL A 92 -17.14 8.63 -6.09
N LEU A 93 -17.09 8.69 -4.76
CA LEU A 93 -15.88 9.02 -4.01
C LEU A 93 -15.27 7.74 -3.44
N MET A 94 -13.98 7.56 -3.65
CA MET A 94 -13.23 6.40 -3.15
C MET A 94 -12.05 6.88 -2.32
N SER A 95 -12.12 6.62 -1.02
CA SER A 95 -10.98 6.87 -0.12
C SER A 95 -9.88 5.83 -0.32
N TYR A 96 -8.62 6.17 -0.03
CA TYR A 96 -7.55 5.17 -0.02
C TYR A 96 -7.78 4.06 1.00
N LYS A 97 -8.48 4.38 2.10
CA LYS A 97 -8.94 3.40 3.10
C LYS A 97 -9.90 2.36 2.49
N SER A 98 -10.89 2.78 1.72
CA SER A 98 -11.84 1.85 1.09
C SER A 98 -11.16 0.99 0.02
N ILE A 99 -10.29 1.59 -0.80
CA ILE A 99 -9.48 0.86 -1.79
C ILE A 99 -8.66 -0.25 -1.11
N PHE A 100 -8.05 0.05 0.04
CA PHE A 100 -7.31 -0.94 0.81
C PHE A 100 -8.19 -2.10 1.29
N TYR A 101 -9.34 -1.82 1.88
CA TYR A 101 -10.23 -2.87 2.39
C TYR A 101 -10.83 -3.73 1.27
N ASP A 102 -11.15 -3.13 0.13
CA ASP A 102 -11.63 -3.87 -1.04
C ASP A 102 -10.54 -4.80 -1.58
N CYS A 103 -9.31 -4.28 -1.72
CA CYS A 103 -8.14 -5.07 -2.14
C CYS A 103 -7.89 -6.24 -1.19
N ARG A 104 -7.90 -5.99 0.12
CA ARG A 104 -7.67 -7.01 1.12
C ARG A 104 -8.78 -8.06 1.14
N SER A 105 -10.03 -7.63 1.05
CA SER A 105 -11.18 -8.55 1.01
C SER A 105 -11.10 -9.45 -0.22
N ALA A 106 -10.67 -8.93 -1.37
CA ALA A 106 -10.43 -9.73 -2.57
C ALA A 106 -9.28 -10.73 -2.40
N LEU A 107 -8.17 -10.31 -1.78
CA LEU A 107 -7.04 -11.21 -1.48
C LEU A 107 -7.44 -12.29 -0.47
N ASP A 108 -8.16 -11.95 0.59
CA ASP A 108 -8.66 -12.90 1.58
C ASP A 108 -9.59 -13.93 0.93
N TRP A 109 -10.47 -13.48 0.02
CA TRP A 109 -11.33 -14.38 -0.76
C TRP A 109 -10.51 -15.34 -1.61
N VAL A 110 -9.51 -14.87 -2.36
CA VAL A 110 -8.62 -15.73 -3.15
C VAL A 110 -7.86 -16.71 -2.26
N HIS A 111 -7.31 -16.29 -1.12
CA HIS A 111 -6.57 -17.19 -0.23
C HIS A 111 -7.48 -18.28 0.37
N LEU A 112 -8.70 -17.93 0.76
CA LEU A 112 -9.69 -18.87 1.29
C LEU A 112 -10.19 -19.84 0.21
N GLU A 113 -10.47 -19.35 -0.99
CA GLU A 113 -10.93 -20.15 -2.12
C GLU A 113 -9.82 -21.06 -2.66
N MET A 114 -8.59 -20.56 -2.73
CA MET A 114 -7.43 -21.35 -3.15
C MET A 114 -7.10 -22.45 -2.12
N MET A 115 -7.25 -22.20 -0.81
CA MET A 115 -7.11 -23.24 0.22
C MET A 115 -8.20 -24.33 0.12
N ILE A 116 -9.40 -24.01 -0.37
CA ILE A 116 -10.48 -24.98 -0.59
C ILE A 116 -10.23 -25.82 -1.86
N ILE A 117 -9.68 -25.21 -2.92
CA ILE A 117 -9.41 -25.89 -4.20
C ILE A 117 -8.12 -26.73 -4.15
N ASP A 118 -7.11 -26.36 -3.36
CA ASP A 118 -5.83 -27.10 -3.24
C ASP A 118 -5.91 -28.40 -2.42
N GLY A 119 -7.12 -28.92 -2.17
CA GLY A 119 -7.35 -30.36 -2.00
C GLY A 119 -6.96 -31.21 -3.23
N GLY A 120 -6.48 -30.61 -4.33
CA GLY A 120 -5.95 -31.29 -5.51
C GLY A 120 -4.84 -30.54 -6.27
N VAL A 121 -3.58 -30.74 -5.86
CA VAL A 121 -2.32 -30.79 -6.66
C VAL A 121 -1.98 -29.66 -7.67
N HIS A 122 -0.95 -28.86 -7.30
CA HIS A 122 0.26 -28.39 -8.04
C HIS A 122 0.15 -27.57 -9.37
N SER A 123 0.70 -26.35 -9.40
CA SER A 123 2.04 -26.04 -9.99
C SER A 123 2.30 -24.53 -10.19
N ARG A 124 3.61 -24.21 -10.29
CA ARG A 124 4.27 -22.90 -10.17
C ARG A 124 4.01 -21.92 -11.32
N GLY A 125 3.98 -20.63 -10.98
CA GLY A 125 4.31 -19.53 -11.89
C GLY A 125 5.14 -18.47 -11.15
N ARG A 126 6.44 -18.39 -11.45
CA ARG A 126 7.33 -17.36 -10.92
C ARG A 126 7.08 -16.09 -11.75
N GLN A 127 6.26 -15.17 -11.26
CA GLN A 127 6.16 -13.85 -11.87
C GLN A 127 7.32 -12.99 -11.39
N SER A 128 8.04 -12.41 -12.34
CA SER A 128 9.06 -11.38 -12.11
C SER A 128 8.36 -10.10 -11.64
N ILE A 129 8.47 -9.82 -10.35
CA ILE A 129 7.95 -8.64 -9.69
C ILE A 129 8.98 -7.51 -9.87
N SER A 130 8.51 -6.30 -10.17
CA SER A 130 9.36 -5.12 -10.36
C SER A 130 10.27 -4.87 -9.15
N ILE A 131 11.56 -4.67 -9.43
CA ILE A 131 12.67 -4.64 -8.45
C ILE A 131 12.52 -3.51 -7.42
N ASP A 132 11.89 -2.38 -7.77
CA ASP A 132 11.88 -1.19 -6.90
C ASP A 132 11.03 -1.34 -5.62
N ILE A 133 9.89 -2.05 -5.70
CA ILE A 133 9.03 -2.34 -4.52
C ILE A 133 9.64 -3.44 -3.67
N ILE A 134 10.30 -4.41 -4.31
CA ILE A 134 11.02 -5.46 -3.61
C ILE A 134 12.18 -4.85 -2.85
N ASP A 135 13.01 -3.99 -3.43
CA ASP A 135 14.11 -3.35 -2.71
C ASP A 135 13.57 -2.51 -1.55
N PHE A 136 12.50 -1.73 -1.76
CA PHE A 136 11.84 -1.00 -0.69
C PHE A 136 11.33 -1.89 0.46
N SER A 137 10.78 -3.08 0.16
CA SER A 137 10.29 -4.02 1.17
C SER A 137 11.35 -4.98 1.74
N VAL A 138 12.36 -5.37 0.97
CA VAL A 138 13.45 -6.29 1.40
C VAL A 138 14.42 -5.55 2.29
N ASP A 139 14.73 -4.29 1.99
CA ASP A 139 15.45 -3.39 2.91
C ASP A 139 14.64 -3.08 4.19
N VAL A 140 13.35 -3.43 4.25
CA VAL A 140 12.48 -3.26 5.43
C VAL A 140 12.44 -4.52 6.28
N VAL A 141 12.49 -5.71 5.68
CA VAL A 141 12.51 -6.99 6.42
C VAL A 141 13.90 -7.29 7.01
N GLN A 142 14.97 -6.68 6.46
CA GLN A 142 16.35 -6.89 6.90
C GLN A 142 16.94 -5.76 7.78
N ALA A 143 16.13 -4.79 8.24
CA ALA A 143 16.61 -3.81 9.21
C ALA A 143 16.84 -4.48 10.59
N PRO A 144 17.97 -4.19 11.28
CA PRO A 144 18.35 -4.83 12.54
C PRO A 144 17.41 -4.52 13.71
#